data_AF-A0A5J4PT22-F1
#
_entry.id   AF-A0A5J4PT22-F1
#
_cell.length_a   1.000
_cell.length_b   1.000
_cell.length_c   1.000
_cell.angle_alpha   90.00
_cell.angle_beta   90.00
_cell.angle_gamma   90.00
#
_symmetry.space_group_name_H-M   'P 1'
#
loop_
_entity.id
_entity.type
_entity.pdbx_description
1 polymer ?
#
loop_
_entity_poly.entity_id
_entity_poly.type
_entity_poly.pdbx_seq_one_letter_code
_entity_poly.pdbx_strand_id
1 'polypeptide(L)' 'MELFNQLISASLSISEKQINNTLSLLKEGATIPFISRYRKEVTGGLDEVQIGNIKE' A
#
# COMPACT_ATOMS: atom_id res chain seq x y z
N MET A 1 14.41 -4.25 -5.26
CA MET A 1 13.00 -3.93 -4.91
C MET A 1 12.84 -2.51 -4.36
N GLU A 2 13.83 -1.93 -3.68
CA GLU A 2 13.74 -0.55 -3.14
C GLU A 2 13.54 0.53 -4.21
N LEU A 3 14.24 0.46 -5.36
CA LEU A 3 14.12 1.49 -6.40
C LEU A 3 12.69 1.62 -6.95
N PHE A 4 11.96 0.50 -7.07
CA PHE A 4 10.57 0.52 -7.56
C PHE A 4 9.63 1.17 -6.53
N ASN A 5 9.80 0.86 -5.24
CA ASN A 5 9.00 1.45 -4.18
C ASN A 5 9.28 2.94 -4.00
N GLN A 6 10.52 3.38 -4.26
CA GLN A 6 10.90 4.80 -4.31
C GLN A 6 10.20 5.55 -5.45
N LEU A 7 10.11 4.95 -6.64
CA LEU A 7 9.37 5.53 -7.77
C LEU A 7 7.87 5.62 -7.48
N ILE A 8 7.27 4.56 -6.93
CA ILE A 8 5.87 4.57 -6.51
C ILE A 8 5.64 5.65 -5.46
N SER A 9 6.49 5.72 -4.44
CA SER A 9 6.44 6.72 -3.37
C SER A 9 6.41 8.14 -3.92
N ALA A 10 7.35 8.46 -4.83
CA ALA A 10 7.41 9.76 -5.48
C ALA A 10 6.17 10.04 -6.35
N SER A 11 5.65 9.04 -7.07
CA SER A 11 4.51 9.22 -7.98
C SER A 11 3.16 9.36 -7.25
N LEU A 12 2.95 8.63 -6.16
CA LEU A 12 1.67 8.59 -5.44
C LEU A 12 1.66 9.50 -4.21
N SER A 13 2.80 10.11 -3.86
CA SER A 13 2.96 10.86 -2.60
C SER A 13 2.61 10.03 -1.36
N ILE A 14 3.00 8.74 -1.37
CA ILE A 14 2.77 7.78 -0.28
C ILE A 14 4.14 7.33 0.24
N SER A 15 4.33 7.27 1.55
CA SER A 15 5.64 6.87 2.08
C SER A 15 5.99 5.42 1.74
N GLU A 16 7.28 5.15 1.53
CA GLU A 16 7.80 3.80 1.28
C GLU A 16 7.36 2.79 2.36
N LYS A 17 7.26 3.23 3.62
CA LYS A 17 6.76 2.40 4.73
C LYS A 17 5.33 1.92 4.47
N GLN A 18 4.44 2.82 4.04
CA GLN A 18 3.05 2.48 3.76
C GLN A 18 2.95 1.57 2.53
N ILE A 19 3.77 1.81 1.50
CA ILE A 19 3.87 0.94 0.31
C ILE A 19 4.32 -0.46 0.72
N ASN A 20 5.42 -0.57 1.46
CA ASN A 20 5.97 -1.85 1.90
C ASN A 20 4.95 -2.64 2.75
N ASN A 21 4.28 -1.98 3.69
CA ASN A 21 3.26 -2.60 4.52
C ASN A 21 2.06 -3.08 3.70
N THR A 22 1.60 -2.27 2.75
CA THR A 22 0.50 -2.61 1.85
C THR A 22 0.87 -3.80 0.96
N LEU A 23 2.07 -3.80 0.36
CA LEU A 23 2.57 -4.90 -0.46
C LEU A 23 2.75 -6.20 0.35
N SER A 24 3.13 -6.13 1.63
CA SER A 24 3.17 -7.32 2.50
C SER A 24 1.79 -7.95 2.66
N LEU A 25 0.79 -7.13 2.99
CA LEU A 25 -0.59 -7.60 3.17
C LEU A 25 -1.15 -8.20 1.87
N LEU A 26 -0.89 -7.57 0.73
CA LEU A 26 -1.30 -8.10 -0.58
C LEU A 26 -0.63 -9.45 -0.88
N LYS A 27 0.66 -9.62 -0.55
CA LYS A 27 1.38 -10.89 -0.70
C LYS A 27 0.85 -11.99 0.22
N GLU A 28 0.36 -11.61 1.41
CA GLU A 28 -0.31 -12.51 2.35
C GLU A 28 -1.74 -12.88 1.92
N GLY A 29 -2.23 -12.35 0.80
CA GLY A 29 -3.55 -12.65 0.24
C GLY A 29 -4.67 -11.74 0.74
N ALA A 30 -4.36 -10.65 1.44
CA ALA A 30 -5.35 -9.67 1.83
C ALA A 30 -5.92 -8.94 0.59
N THR A 31 -7.22 -8.67 0.58
CA THR A 31 -7.89 -7.97 -0.51
C THR A 31 -7.91 -6.46 -0.27
N ILE A 32 -8.06 -5.66 -1.33
CA ILE A 32 -8.12 -4.19 -1.23
C ILE A 32 -9.22 -3.73 -0.24
N PRO A 33 -10.48 -4.21 -0.32
CA PRO A 33 -11.52 -3.80 0.64
C PRO A 33 -11.22 -4.26 2.07
N PHE A 34 -10.50 -5.36 2.25
CA PHE A 34 -10.08 -5.81 3.57
C PHE A 34 -9.01 -4.89 4.16
N ILE A 35 -7.99 -4.53 3.38
CA ILE A 35 -6.88 -3.69 3.83
C ILE A 35 -7.40 -2.29 4.19
N SER A 36 -8.17 -1.66 3.31
CA SER A 36 -8.70 -0.30 3.52
C SER A 36 -9.63 -0.18 4.72
N ARG A 37 -10.31 -1.27 5.11
CA ARG A 37 -11.27 -1.28 6.23
C ARG A 37 -10.66 -1.74 7.55
N TYR A 38 -9.82 -2.78 7.52
CA TYR A 38 -9.38 -3.50 8.72
C TYR A 38 -7.88 -3.40 9.01
N ARG A 39 -7.07 -2.82 8.11
CA ARG A 39 -5.61 -2.66 8.27
C ARG A 39 -5.14 -1.21 8.12
N LYS A 40 -6.00 -0.25 8.50
CA LYS A 40 -5.68 1.18 8.47
C LYS A 40 -4.43 1.53 9.27
N GLU A 41 -4.31 1.04 10.50
CA GLU A 41 -3.13 1.31 11.35
C GLU A 41 -1.82 0.81 10.73
N VAL A 42 -1.87 -0.33 10.03
CA VAL A 42 -0.71 -0.94 9.38
C VAL A 42 -0.30 -0.16 8.13
N THR A 43 -1.27 0.35 7.38
CA THR A 43 -1.04 1.10 6.13
C THR A 43 -0.92 2.61 6.34
N GLY A 44 -1.07 3.12 7.57
CA GLY A 44 -1.13 4.56 7.82
C GLY A 44 -2.39 5.22 7.25
N GLY A 45 -3.49 4.46 7.17
CA GLY A 45 -4.82 4.97 6.83
C GLY A 45 -5.13 5.06 5.33
N LEU A 46 -4.41 4.32 4.48
CA LEU A 46 -4.67 4.35 3.03
C LEU A 46 -6.09 3.89 2.68
N ASP A 47 -6.72 4.57 1.73
CA ASP A 47 -8.03 4.20 1.20
C ASP A 47 -7.96 3.17 0.06
N GLU A 48 -9.13 2.72 -0.41
CA GLU A 48 -9.22 1.70 -1.48
C GLU A 48 -8.57 2.15 -2.79
N VAL A 49 -8.64 3.45 -3.14
CA VAL A 49 -8.06 3.99 -4.38
C VAL A 49 -6.54 4.02 -4.25
N GLN A 50 -6.01 4.51 -3.14
CA GLN A 50 -4.58 4.54 -2.87
C GLN A 50 -3.96 3.13 -2.84
N ILE A 51 -4.63 2.17 -2.21
CA ILE A 51 -4.18 0.77 -2.19
C ILE A 51 -4.27 0.15 -3.59
N GLY A 52 -5.29 0.49 -4.38
CA GLY A 52 -5.40 0.10 -5.79
C GLY A 52 -4.21 0.60 -6.60
N ASN A 53 -3.88 1.88 -6.49
CA ASN A 53 -2.75 2.50 -7.19
C ASN A 53 -1.38 1.90 -6.81
N ILE A 54 -1.24 1.35 -5.60
CA ILE A 54 -0.01 0.65 -5.18
C ILE A 54 0.10 -0.75 -5.82
N LYS A 55 -1.05 -1.37 -6.13
CA LYS A 55 -1.12 -2.73 -6.65
C LYS A 55 -0.90 -2.79 -8.17
N GLU A 56 -1.39 -1.79 -8.89
CA GLU A 56 -1.23 -1.64 -10.36
C GLU A 56 0.21 -1.29 -10.76
#